data_AF-A0A0D3I2C0-F1
#
_entry.id   AF-A0A0D3I2C0-F1
#
_cell.length_a   1.000
_cell.length_b   1.000
_cell.length_c   1.000
_cell.angle_alpha   90.00
_cell.angle_beta   90.00
_cell.angle_gamma   90.00
#
_symmetry.space_group_name_H-M   'P 1'
#
loop_
_entity.id
_entity.type
_entity.pdbx_description
1 polymer ?
#
loop_
_entity_poly.entity_id
_entity_poly.type
_entity_poly.pdbx_seq_one_letter_code
_entity_poly.pdbx_strand_id
1 'polypeptide(L)'
;MLALACLPLAFASHPGGYQPLTFFTSNTALKNAVDECYPTSGPTTGPPSATGPCATPIGDWDVSAVTDMMGLFHNISYFNEDISTWDTGAVTDMESMFYDAVSFNQDLPWDTSSVETFKQIFAQAVAFNGDISTWDDISTWDMSNVRTTSAMFSGAFAFNQDISTTSWNVSNVEFMNAMFASSNFNRTAYPLETTGEWAERLNTTAVVNTTCPPQPPDDLWVISGLGANQQLYCGHSCCPLTGALRPP
;
A
#
# COMPACT_ATOMS: atom_id res chain seq x y z
N MET A 1 0.71 2.45 47.15
CA MET A 1 0.00 3.23 46.11
C MET A 1 1.07 3.77 45.17
N LEU A 2 1.38 3.06 44.09
CA LEU A 2 2.25 3.57 43.04
C LEU A 2 1.43 4.58 42.23
N ALA A 3 1.93 5.81 42.12
CA ALA A 3 1.36 6.82 41.25
C ALA A 3 1.58 6.39 39.79
N LEU A 4 0.48 6.20 39.08
CA LEU A 4 0.46 6.02 37.64
C LEU A 4 0.91 7.36 37.02
N ALA A 5 2.10 7.38 36.42
CA ALA A 5 2.55 8.53 35.67
C ALA A 5 1.69 8.63 34.40
N CYS A 6 0.91 9.71 34.31
CA CYS A 6 0.20 10.09 33.09
C CYS A 6 1.26 10.46 32.05
N LEU A 7 1.44 9.64 31.00
CA LEU A 7 2.25 10.03 29.84
C LEU A 7 1.62 11.28 29.22
N PRO A 8 2.42 12.28 28.81
CA PRO A 8 1.91 13.48 28.18
C PRO A 8 1.30 13.11 26.82
N LEU A 9 0.03 13.46 26.62
CA LEU A 9 -0.63 13.46 25.31
C LEU A 9 0.25 14.24 24.34
N ALA A 10 0.69 13.58 23.26
CA ALA A 10 1.38 14.27 22.17
C ALA A 10 0.39 15.26 21.53
N PHE A 11 0.84 16.47 21.26
CA PHE A 11 0.04 17.50 20.62
C PHE A 11 0.70 17.86 19.29
N ALA A 12 -0.01 17.67 18.17
CA ALA A 12 0.41 18.22 16.89
C ALA A 12 0.02 19.71 16.82
N SER A 13 0.92 20.55 16.29
CA SER A 13 0.66 21.98 16.10
C SER A 13 -0.07 22.22 14.78
N HIS A 14 -1.36 22.56 14.84
CA HIS A 14 -2.16 23.01 13.70
C HIS A 14 -2.55 24.50 13.85
N PRO A 15 -2.65 25.30 12.77
CA PRO A 15 -3.18 26.66 12.84
C PRO A 15 -4.70 26.59 13.09
N GLY A 16 -5.08 26.50 14.36
CA GLY A 16 -6.47 26.32 14.80
C GLY A 16 -6.64 26.00 16.30
N GLY A 17 -5.54 25.73 17.01
CA GLY A 17 -5.55 25.41 18.44
C GLY A 17 -5.33 23.92 18.70
N TYR A 18 -4.92 23.60 19.93
CA TYR A 18 -4.66 22.24 20.40
C TYR A 18 -5.97 21.43 20.46
N GLN A 19 -6.24 20.60 19.46
CA GLN A 19 -7.19 19.50 19.60
C GLN A 19 -6.45 18.28 20.16
N PRO A 20 -7.01 17.52 21.11
CA PRO A 20 -6.42 16.26 21.53
C PRO A 20 -6.36 15.32 20.33
N LEU A 21 -5.20 14.70 20.08
CA LEU A 21 -5.10 13.65 19.08
C LEU A 21 -6.08 12.53 19.44
N THR A 22 -6.76 11.99 18.43
CA THR A 22 -7.56 10.78 18.55
C THR A 22 -6.62 9.59 18.70
N PHE A 23 -6.54 9.08 19.93
CA PHE A 23 -5.61 8.01 20.30
C PHE A 23 -6.25 6.63 20.24
N PHE A 24 -5.56 5.69 19.62
CA PHE A 24 -6.01 4.30 19.47
C PHE A 24 -4.99 3.33 20.07
N THR A 25 -5.49 2.30 20.76
CA THR A 25 -4.67 1.26 21.40
C THR A 25 -4.96 -0.15 20.87
N SER A 26 -5.84 -0.29 19.89
CA SER A 26 -6.21 -1.60 19.33
C SER A 26 -6.74 -1.47 17.91
N ASN A 27 -6.55 -2.55 17.13
CA ASN A 27 -7.13 -2.71 15.81
C ASN A 27 -8.64 -2.42 15.82
N THR A 28 -9.39 -3.01 16.76
CA THR A 28 -10.84 -2.86 16.83
C THR A 28 -11.29 -1.40 16.99
N ALA A 29 -10.62 -0.63 17.85
CA ALA A 29 -10.97 0.78 18.04
C ALA A 29 -10.66 1.61 16.80
N LEU A 30 -9.49 1.38 16.20
CA LEU A 30 -9.05 2.06 14.98
C LEU A 30 -9.94 1.70 13.78
N LYS A 31 -10.25 0.42 13.60
CA LYS A 31 -11.13 -0.09 12.54
C LYS A 31 -12.55 0.45 12.64
N ASN A 32 -13.11 0.52 13.84
CA ASN A 32 -14.43 1.13 14.04
C ASN A 32 -14.44 2.61 13.63
N ALA A 33 -13.38 3.35 13.96
CA ALA A 33 -13.24 4.74 13.53
C ALA A 33 -13.09 4.86 12.01
N VAL A 34 -12.27 4.00 11.38
CA VAL A 34 -12.16 3.97 9.92
C VAL A 34 -13.49 3.63 9.27
N ASP A 35 -14.23 2.63 9.76
CA ASP A 35 -15.52 2.23 9.19
C ASP A 35 -16.59 3.32 9.34
N GLU A 36 -16.54 4.09 10.42
CA GLU A 36 -17.41 5.25 10.63
C GLU A 36 -17.10 6.37 9.64
N CYS A 37 -15.82 6.68 9.42
CA CYS A 37 -15.40 7.82 8.60
C CYS A 37 -15.30 7.50 7.11
N TYR A 38 -14.99 6.24 6.76
CA TYR A 38 -14.70 5.76 5.42
C TYR A 38 -15.47 4.47 5.11
N PRO A 39 -16.82 4.50 5.07
CA PRO A 39 -17.60 3.30 4.83
C PRO A 39 -17.32 2.72 3.44
N THR A 40 -17.26 1.39 3.34
CA THR A 40 -17.03 0.66 2.07
C THR A 40 -18.11 0.89 1.02
N SER A 41 -19.28 1.39 1.41
CA SER A 41 -20.36 1.79 0.50
C SER A 41 -20.05 3.04 -0.34
N GLY A 42 -18.92 3.70 -0.09
CA GLY A 42 -18.55 4.95 -0.75
C GLY A 42 -18.70 6.17 0.18
N PRO A 43 -18.19 7.34 -0.24
CA PRO A 43 -18.29 8.57 0.54
C PRO A 43 -19.76 8.91 0.86
N THR A 44 -20.04 9.29 2.10
CA THR A 44 -21.38 9.78 2.44
C THR A 44 -21.62 11.15 1.82
N THR A 45 -22.82 11.42 1.30
CA THR A 45 -23.18 12.69 0.63
C THR A 45 -23.38 13.88 1.59
N GLY A 46 -22.90 13.77 2.84
CA GLY A 46 -22.96 14.82 3.85
C GLY A 46 -21.54 15.24 4.29
N PRO A 47 -21.42 16.41 4.95
CA PRO A 47 -20.15 16.78 5.57
C PRO A 47 -19.72 15.68 6.56
N PRO A 48 -18.41 15.44 6.73
CA PRO A 48 -17.91 14.50 7.73
C PRO A 48 -18.56 14.75 9.08
N SER A 49 -18.80 13.67 9.85
CA SER A 49 -19.33 13.81 11.21
C SER A 49 -18.48 14.82 11.99
N ALA A 50 -19.10 15.91 12.44
CA ALA A 50 -18.44 16.96 13.21
C ALA A 50 -18.12 16.52 14.66
N THR A 51 -18.46 15.28 15.01
CA THR A 51 -18.19 14.66 16.30
C THR A 51 -17.58 13.28 16.11
N GLY A 52 -16.83 12.80 17.09
CA GLY A 52 -16.16 11.51 17.00
C GLY A 52 -14.85 11.59 16.20
N PRO A 53 -14.31 10.45 15.74
CA PRO A 53 -12.98 10.39 15.13
C PRO A 53 -12.88 11.13 13.79
N CYS A 54 -14.00 11.27 13.07
CA CYS A 54 -14.05 11.92 11.76
C CYS A 54 -13.93 13.46 11.81
N ALA A 55 -13.93 14.04 13.01
CA ALA A 55 -13.76 15.49 13.21
C ALA A 55 -12.32 15.96 13.00
N THR A 56 -11.36 15.03 12.96
CA THR A 56 -9.93 15.28 12.76
C THR A 56 -9.44 14.54 11.51
N PRO A 57 -8.51 15.11 10.73
CA PRO A 57 -7.86 14.41 9.63
C PRO A 57 -7.29 13.05 10.08
N ILE A 58 -7.41 12.01 9.25
CA ILE A 58 -6.93 10.67 9.60
C ILE A 58 -5.42 10.61 9.85
N GLY A 59 -4.62 11.44 9.15
CA GLY A 59 -3.19 11.56 9.40
C GLY A 59 -2.83 12.08 10.80
N ASP A 60 -3.75 12.78 11.48
CA ASP A 60 -3.53 13.28 12.85
C ASP A 60 -3.90 12.24 13.93
N TRP A 61 -4.32 11.03 13.55
CA TRP A 61 -4.66 9.99 14.52
C TRP A 61 -3.40 9.40 15.15
N ASP A 62 -3.38 9.29 16.48
CA ASP A 62 -2.27 8.67 17.20
C ASP A 62 -2.49 7.14 17.27
N VAL A 63 -1.71 6.44 16.45
CA VAL A 63 -1.73 4.97 16.31
C VAL A 63 -0.50 4.30 16.93
N SER A 64 0.34 5.03 17.66
CA SER A 64 1.64 4.58 18.19
C SER A 64 1.55 3.37 19.15
N ALA A 65 0.37 3.14 19.74
CA ALA A 65 0.10 2.01 20.63
C ALA A 65 -0.60 0.83 19.95
N VAL A 66 -0.90 0.91 18.66
CA VAL A 66 -1.57 -0.15 17.90
C VAL A 66 -0.54 -1.14 17.39
N THR A 67 -0.71 -2.42 17.71
CA THR A 67 0.20 -3.50 17.25
C THR A 67 -0.36 -4.29 16.06
N ASP A 68 -1.65 -4.16 15.78
CA ASP A 68 -2.37 -4.91 14.73
C ASP A 68 -3.16 -3.91 13.86
N MET A 69 -2.84 -3.86 12.57
CA MET A 69 -3.51 -3.05 11.57
C MET A 69 -4.12 -3.90 10.44
N MET A 70 -4.35 -5.19 10.70
CA MET A 70 -4.95 -6.11 9.75
C MET A 70 -6.26 -5.55 9.18
N GLY A 71 -6.35 -5.54 7.85
CA GLY A 71 -7.57 -5.20 7.10
C GLY A 71 -8.11 -3.79 7.33
N LEU A 72 -7.30 -2.83 7.79
CA LEU A 72 -7.80 -1.54 8.25
C LEU A 72 -8.60 -0.78 7.18
N PHE A 73 -8.11 -0.77 5.94
CA PHE A 73 -8.70 -0.09 4.79
C PHE A 73 -9.24 -1.06 3.72
N HIS A 74 -9.45 -2.32 4.09
CA HIS A 74 -9.91 -3.38 3.19
C HIS A 74 -11.26 -3.02 2.54
N ASN A 75 -11.32 -3.07 1.20
CA ASN A 75 -12.47 -2.76 0.34
C ASN A 75 -12.94 -1.30 0.38
N ILE A 76 -12.14 -0.38 0.92
CA ILE A 76 -12.43 1.06 0.85
C ILE A 76 -11.83 1.60 -0.46
N SER A 77 -12.51 1.31 -1.57
CA SER A 77 -11.99 1.53 -2.94
C SER A 77 -11.60 2.98 -3.28
N TYR A 78 -12.15 3.96 -2.56
CA TYR A 78 -11.89 5.39 -2.74
C TYR A 78 -10.88 5.96 -1.73
N PHE A 79 -10.39 5.15 -0.77
CA PHE A 79 -9.45 5.62 0.23
C PHE A 79 -8.13 6.04 -0.43
N ASN A 80 -7.70 7.28 -0.19
CA ASN A 80 -6.43 7.82 -0.66
C ASN A 80 -5.95 8.99 0.21
N GLU A 81 -6.27 8.96 1.50
CA GLU A 81 -5.91 10.03 2.44
C GLU A 81 -4.46 9.89 2.90
N ASP A 82 -3.83 11.02 3.20
CA ASP A 82 -2.46 11.05 3.73
C ASP A 82 -2.40 10.49 5.16
N ILE A 83 -1.61 9.43 5.31
CA ILE A 83 -1.32 8.72 6.55
C ILE A 83 0.19 8.52 6.75
N SER A 84 1.00 9.33 6.04
CA SER A 84 2.46 9.29 6.11
C SER A 84 3.01 9.62 7.51
N THR A 85 2.21 10.30 8.34
CA THR A 85 2.55 10.74 9.70
C THR A 85 2.32 9.69 10.79
N TRP A 86 1.75 8.53 10.45
CA TRP A 86 1.47 7.48 11.42
C TRP A 86 2.74 6.81 11.96
N ASP A 87 2.87 6.76 13.30
CA ASP A 87 3.89 5.98 13.98
C ASP A 87 3.49 4.49 14.02
N THR A 88 4.18 3.69 13.22
CA THR A 88 3.88 2.26 13.00
C THR A 88 4.91 1.32 13.65
N GLY A 89 5.88 1.84 14.42
CA GLY A 89 6.99 1.03 14.94
C GLY A 89 6.57 -0.10 15.91
N ALA A 90 5.38 0.02 16.51
CA ALA A 90 4.79 -1.02 17.36
C ALA A 90 3.99 -2.09 16.58
N VAL A 91 3.72 -1.88 15.29
CA VAL A 91 2.85 -2.75 14.47
C VAL A 91 3.60 -4.03 14.09
N THR A 92 2.96 -5.17 14.34
CA THR A 92 3.48 -6.50 14.00
C THR A 92 2.69 -7.17 12.87
N ASP A 93 1.43 -6.76 12.65
CA ASP A 93 0.54 -7.33 11.62
C ASP A 93 -0.11 -6.21 10.78
N MET A 94 0.09 -6.26 9.47
CA MET A 94 -0.50 -5.35 8.48
C MET A 94 -1.22 -6.14 7.36
N GLU A 95 -1.59 -7.40 7.61
CA GLU A 95 -2.19 -8.28 6.59
C GLU A 95 -3.43 -7.63 5.95
N SER A 96 -3.47 -7.63 4.61
CA SER A 96 -4.60 -7.12 3.82
C SER A 96 -5.03 -5.67 4.14
N MET A 97 -4.16 -4.84 4.73
CA MET A 97 -4.51 -3.49 5.18
C MET A 97 -5.14 -2.63 4.08
N PHE A 98 -4.60 -2.67 2.85
CA PHE A 98 -5.13 -1.95 1.68
C PHE A 98 -5.67 -2.90 0.60
N TYR A 99 -6.12 -4.10 0.99
CA TYR A 99 -6.70 -5.03 0.03
C TYR A 99 -7.91 -4.40 -0.67
N ASP A 100 -7.88 -4.33 -2.00
CA ASP A 100 -8.92 -3.70 -2.84
C ASP A 100 -9.18 -2.21 -2.53
N ALA A 101 -8.21 -1.51 -1.93
CA ALA A 101 -8.20 -0.05 -1.84
C ALA A 101 -7.74 0.55 -3.19
N VAL A 102 -8.59 0.40 -4.20
CA VAL A 102 -8.30 0.65 -5.63
C VAL A 102 -7.60 1.99 -5.90
N SER A 103 -7.99 3.06 -5.20
CA SER A 103 -7.49 4.41 -5.42
C SER A 103 -6.28 4.80 -4.57
N PHE A 104 -5.85 3.94 -3.64
CA PHE A 104 -4.80 4.27 -2.69
C PHE A 104 -3.43 4.37 -3.38
N ASN A 105 -2.76 5.51 -3.22
CA ASN A 105 -1.48 5.83 -3.82
C ASN A 105 -0.74 6.92 -3.02
N GLN A 106 -0.57 6.68 -1.71
CA GLN A 106 0.21 7.56 -0.84
C GLN A 106 1.58 6.95 -0.56
N ASP A 107 2.56 7.81 -0.32
CA ASP A 107 3.88 7.41 0.17
C ASP A 107 3.75 6.96 1.64
N LEU A 108 4.48 5.91 2.01
CA LEU A 108 4.36 5.27 3.32
C LEU A 108 5.74 5.16 3.99
N PRO A 109 6.27 6.27 4.56
CA PRO A 109 7.54 6.30 5.28
C PRO A 109 7.39 5.72 6.70
N TRP A 110 6.85 4.51 6.77
CA TRP A 110 6.52 3.80 8.00
C TRP A 110 7.69 2.99 8.55
N ASP A 111 7.71 2.67 9.83
CA ASP A 111 8.67 1.73 10.41
C ASP A 111 8.03 0.35 10.47
N THR A 112 8.47 -0.56 9.59
CA THR A 112 7.97 -1.94 9.56
C THR A 112 8.93 -2.95 10.19
N SER A 113 9.93 -2.50 10.95
CA SER A 113 10.94 -3.39 11.55
C SER A 113 10.34 -4.45 12.48
N SER A 114 9.17 -4.21 13.06
CA SER A 114 8.43 -5.16 13.91
C SER A 114 7.46 -6.07 13.14
N VAL A 115 7.25 -5.86 11.83
CA VAL A 115 6.21 -6.57 11.05
C VAL A 115 6.65 -7.98 10.69
N GLU A 116 5.77 -8.96 10.93
CA GLU A 116 6.02 -10.38 10.64
C GLU A 116 5.38 -10.85 9.32
N THR A 117 4.38 -10.12 8.81
CA THR A 117 3.62 -10.49 7.60
C THR A 117 3.24 -9.28 6.75
N PHE A 118 3.57 -9.33 5.46
CA PHE A 118 3.09 -8.39 4.43
C PHE A 118 2.08 -9.03 3.47
N LYS A 119 1.44 -10.11 3.91
CA LYS A 119 0.48 -10.84 3.08
C LYS A 119 -0.61 -9.88 2.59
N GLN A 120 -0.75 -9.80 1.27
CA GLN A 120 -1.83 -9.08 0.59
C GLN A 120 -1.98 -7.59 0.94
N ILE A 121 -0.98 -6.94 1.56
CA ILE A 121 -1.11 -5.57 2.07
C ILE A 121 -1.56 -4.57 1.00
N PHE A 122 -1.08 -4.68 -0.25
CA PHE A 122 -1.49 -3.87 -1.41
C PHE A 122 -2.14 -4.71 -2.52
N ALA A 123 -2.62 -5.92 -2.22
CA ALA A 123 -3.27 -6.72 -3.25
C ALA A 123 -4.52 -5.99 -3.76
N GLN A 124 -4.67 -5.90 -5.09
CA GLN A 124 -5.75 -5.18 -5.77
C GLN A 124 -5.79 -3.66 -5.52
N ALA A 125 -4.78 -3.07 -4.87
CA ALA A 125 -4.61 -1.62 -4.81
C ALA A 125 -4.10 -1.11 -6.17
N VAL A 126 -5.00 -1.02 -7.15
CA VAL A 126 -4.69 -0.81 -8.58
C VAL A 126 -3.82 0.41 -8.83
N ALA A 127 -4.13 1.52 -8.16
CA ALA A 127 -3.41 2.79 -8.33
C ALA A 127 -2.09 2.87 -7.55
N PHE A 128 -1.82 1.90 -6.66
CA PHE A 128 -0.69 1.99 -5.75
C PHE A 128 0.65 1.94 -6.49
N ASN A 129 1.38 3.05 -6.36
CA ASN A 129 2.77 3.23 -6.75
C ASN A 129 3.46 4.22 -5.78
N GLY A 130 2.97 4.30 -4.54
CA GLY A 130 3.54 5.15 -3.51
C GLY A 130 4.96 4.72 -3.17
N ASP A 131 5.78 5.67 -2.76
CA ASP A 131 7.14 5.41 -2.34
C ASP A 131 7.13 4.57 -1.05
N ILE A 132 7.78 3.41 -1.13
CA ILE A 132 8.03 2.48 -0.03
C ILE A 132 9.55 2.30 0.17
N SER A 133 10.34 3.28 -0.29
CA SER A 133 11.78 3.30 -0.17
C SER A 133 12.26 3.95 1.13
N THR A 134 13.55 3.79 1.39
CA THR A 134 14.23 4.35 2.56
C THR A 134 14.18 5.88 2.53
N TRP A 135 13.79 6.48 3.66
CA TRP A 135 13.94 7.92 3.88
C TRP A 135 15.03 8.14 4.92
N ASP A 136 16.03 8.98 4.63
CA ASP A 136 17.12 9.36 5.56
C ASP A 136 17.84 8.16 6.25
N ASP A 137 18.28 7.16 5.47
CA ASP A 137 19.03 5.97 5.92
C ASP A 137 18.29 5.07 6.95
N ILE A 138 16.99 5.28 7.17
CA ILE A 138 16.13 4.37 7.94
C ILE A 138 15.41 3.45 6.95
N SER A 139 15.58 2.13 7.11
CA SER A 139 14.80 1.13 6.40
C SER A 139 13.34 1.19 6.89
N THR A 140 12.52 1.95 6.18
CA THR A 140 11.09 2.08 6.45
C THR A 140 10.37 0.75 6.23
N TRP A 141 10.65 0.10 5.10
CA TRP A 141 10.12 -1.22 4.76
C TRP A 141 11.13 -2.35 5.00
N ASP A 142 11.44 -2.62 6.28
CA ASP A 142 12.31 -3.72 6.69
C ASP A 142 11.64 -5.10 6.54
N MET A 143 12.36 -6.03 5.89
CA MET A 143 11.95 -7.41 5.63
C MET A 143 12.58 -8.42 6.60
N SER A 144 13.45 -7.96 7.52
CA SER A 144 14.27 -8.82 8.36
C SER A 144 13.47 -9.73 9.29
N ASN A 145 12.28 -9.33 9.73
CA ASN A 145 11.39 -10.15 10.56
C ASN A 145 10.24 -10.81 9.79
N VAL A 146 10.13 -10.55 8.49
CA VAL A 146 8.99 -10.97 7.67
C VAL A 146 9.08 -12.45 7.29
N ARG A 147 7.97 -13.18 7.50
CA ARG A 147 7.81 -14.59 7.15
C ARG A 147 7.06 -14.81 5.84
N THR A 148 6.21 -13.88 5.44
CA THR A 148 5.45 -13.99 4.20
C THR A 148 5.21 -12.65 3.52
N THR A 149 5.42 -12.64 2.21
CA THR A 149 5.07 -11.57 1.27
C THR A 149 4.06 -12.05 0.23
N SER A 150 3.34 -13.14 0.53
CA SER A 150 2.36 -13.74 -0.38
C SER A 150 1.39 -12.68 -0.90
N ALA A 151 1.35 -12.55 -2.23
CA ALA A 151 0.46 -11.63 -2.93
C ALA A 151 0.57 -10.15 -2.50
N MET A 152 1.68 -9.72 -1.89
CA MET A 152 1.87 -8.36 -1.35
C MET A 152 1.42 -7.24 -2.31
N PHE A 153 1.77 -7.36 -3.59
CA PHE A 153 1.43 -6.43 -4.68
C PHE A 153 0.59 -7.10 -5.79
N SER A 154 -0.10 -8.20 -5.48
CA SER A 154 -0.87 -8.93 -6.49
C SER A 154 -1.99 -8.04 -7.04
N GLY A 155 -1.97 -7.73 -8.33
CA GLY A 155 -2.96 -6.84 -8.96
C GLY A 155 -2.77 -5.34 -8.69
N ALA A 156 -1.67 -4.94 -8.03
CA ALA A 156 -1.25 -3.55 -7.93
C ALA A 156 -0.70 -3.09 -9.29
N PHE A 157 -1.60 -2.76 -10.22
CA PHE A 157 -1.24 -2.53 -11.62
C PHE A 157 -0.30 -1.35 -11.81
N ALA A 158 -0.38 -0.29 -11.00
CA ALA A 158 0.51 0.87 -11.14
C ALA A 158 1.91 0.63 -10.55
N PHE A 159 2.08 -0.35 -9.67
CA PHE A 159 3.32 -0.53 -8.89
C PHE A 159 4.51 -0.85 -9.79
N ASN A 160 5.50 0.05 -9.82
CA ASN A 160 6.76 -0.09 -10.55
C ASN A 160 7.90 0.69 -9.87
N GLN A 161 7.86 0.78 -8.54
CA GLN A 161 8.91 1.45 -7.76
C GLN A 161 10.23 0.69 -7.81
N ASP A 162 11.34 1.42 -7.77
CA ASP A 162 12.66 0.83 -7.61
C ASP A 162 12.85 0.40 -6.15
N ILE A 163 12.73 -0.90 -5.90
CA ILE A 163 12.92 -1.50 -4.57
C ILE A 163 14.36 -1.96 -4.32
N SER A 164 15.32 -1.61 -5.18
CA SER A 164 16.72 -2.01 -4.99
C SER A 164 17.45 -1.14 -3.97
N THR A 165 17.00 0.08 -3.78
CA THR A 165 17.54 1.05 -2.82
C THR A 165 17.30 0.64 -1.37
N THR A 166 16.26 -0.17 -1.12
CA THR A 166 15.86 -0.62 0.23
C THR A 166 16.66 -1.80 0.76
N SER A 167 17.47 -2.48 -0.08
CA SER A 167 18.25 -3.67 0.32
C SER A 167 17.41 -4.73 1.06
N TRP A 168 16.20 -5.03 0.57
CA TRP A 168 15.29 -6.00 1.22
C TRP A 168 15.99 -7.32 1.57
N ASN A 169 16.14 -7.57 2.87
CA ASN A 169 16.64 -8.84 3.38
C ASN A 169 15.48 -9.83 3.49
N VAL A 170 15.34 -10.70 2.49
CA VAL A 170 14.28 -11.70 2.45
C VAL A 170 14.70 -13.08 2.96
N SER A 171 15.86 -13.20 3.61
CA SER A 171 16.40 -14.50 4.04
C SER A 171 15.46 -15.27 4.96
N ASN A 172 14.57 -14.56 5.67
CA ASN A 172 13.59 -15.11 6.60
C ASN A 172 12.20 -15.34 5.98
N VAL A 173 11.97 -14.89 4.75
CA VAL A 173 10.66 -15.00 4.09
C VAL A 173 10.45 -16.42 3.58
N GLU A 174 9.44 -17.11 4.11
CA GLU A 174 9.12 -18.50 3.78
C GLU A 174 8.20 -18.59 2.55
N PHE A 175 7.30 -17.62 2.38
CA PHE A 175 6.30 -17.62 1.31
C PHE A 175 6.29 -16.30 0.51
N MET A 176 6.56 -16.38 -0.79
CA MET A 176 6.54 -15.24 -1.74
C MET A 176 5.60 -15.46 -2.92
N ASN A 177 4.70 -16.44 -2.82
CA ASN A 177 3.82 -16.81 -3.92
C ASN A 177 2.99 -15.61 -4.38
N ALA A 178 2.94 -15.39 -5.70
CA ALA A 178 2.17 -14.35 -6.33
C ALA A 178 2.47 -12.91 -5.85
N MET A 179 3.61 -12.66 -5.19
CA MET A 179 3.97 -11.35 -4.62
C MET A 179 3.74 -10.18 -5.59
N PHE A 180 4.09 -10.38 -6.87
CA PHE A 180 3.94 -9.38 -7.94
C PHE A 180 2.99 -9.84 -9.06
N ALA A 181 2.14 -10.85 -8.82
CA ALA A 181 1.24 -11.37 -9.84
C ALA A 181 0.33 -10.26 -10.37
N SER A 182 0.25 -10.10 -11.70
CA SER A 182 -0.56 -9.04 -12.31
C SER A 182 -0.19 -7.60 -11.84
N SER A 183 1.04 -7.35 -11.41
CA SER A 183 1.56 -5.98 -11.19
C SER A 183 2.41 -5.50 -12.37
N ASN A 184 2.72 -4.20 -12.45
CA ASN A 184 3.68 -3.67 -13.43
C ASN A 184 5.14 -3.71 -12.97
N PHE A 185 5.41 -4.34 -11.82
CA PHE A 185 6.73 -4.34 -11.21
C PHE A 185 7.80 -4.86 -12.18
N ASN A 186 8.89 -4.11 -12.32
CA ASN A 186 10.05 -4.44 -13.15
C ASN A 186 9.69 -4.66 -14.64
N ARG A 187 8.66 -3.96 -15.13
CA ARG A 187 8.47 -3.78 -16.57
C ARG A 187 9.30 -2.56 -16.97
N THR A 188 10.29 -2.76 -17.86
CA THR A 188 11.08 -1.64 -18.40
C THR A 188 10.12 -0.55 -18.88
N ALA A 189 10.17 0.61 -18.25
CA ALA A 189 9.57 1.80 -18.78
C ALA A 189 10.20 2.03 -20.15
N TYR A 190 9.45 1.87 -21.24
CA TYR A 190 9.73 2.71 -22.39
C TYR A 190 9.67 4.14 -21.85
N PRO A 191 10.71 4.97 -22.04
CA PRO A 191 10.71 6.32 -21.49
C PRO A 191 9.41 7.01 -21.89
N LEU A 192 8.53 7.25 -20.92
CA LEU A 192 7.43 8.18 -21.07
C LEU A 192 8.07 9.56 -21.00
N GLU A 193 8.79 9.91 -22.07
CA GLU A 193 9.15 11.28 -22.33
C GLU A 193 7.84 12.05 -22.52
N THR A 194 7.48 12.77 -21.47
CA THR A 194 6.47 13.83 -21.43
C THR A 194 5.02 13.43 -21.70
N THR A 195 4.21 13.62 -20.67
CA THR A 195 2.76 13.71 -20.69
C THR A 195 2.25 14.58 -21.85
N GLY A 196 1.62 13.98 -22.86
CA GLY A 196 1.01 14.73 -23.96
C GLY A 196 0.31 13.95 -25.07
N GLU A 197 0.66 12.69 -25.35
CA GLU A 197 0.23 12.07 -26.63
C GLU A 197 -0.74 10.88 -26.55
N TRP A 198 -1.20 10.46 -25.36
CA TRP A 198 -2.14 9.33 -25.26
C TRP A 198 -3.56 9.66 -25.76
N ALA A 199 -3.90 10.93 -25.97
CA ALA A 199 -5.22 11.36 -26.46
C ALA A 199 -5.36 11.42 -27.99
N GLU A 200 -4.28 11.44 -28.78
CA GLU A 200 -4.37 11.55 -30.25
C GLU A 200 -4.18 10.22 -31.00
N ARG A 201 -3.74 9.14 -30.33
CA ARG A 201 -3.51 7.84 -31.00
C ARG A 201 -4.70 6.87 -31.02
N LEU A 202 -5.89 7.29 -30.59
CA LEU A 202 -7.12 6.49 -30.69
C LEU A 202 -7.93 6.70 -31.99
N ASN A 203 -7.41 7.44 -32.98
CA ASN A 203 -8.17 7.68 -34.22
C ASN A 203 -7.42 7.35 -35.51
N THR A 204 -6.93 6.11 -35.66
CA THR A 204 -6.82 5.50 -36.99
C THR A 204 -7.04 4.00 -36.92
N THR A 205 -8.03 3.53 -37.67
CA THR A 205 -8.32 2.13 -37.99
C THR A 205 -7.09 1.40 -38.52
N ALA A 206 -6.40 0.62 -37.69
CA ALA A 206 -5.40 -0.33 -38.14
C ALA A 206 -5.29 -1.53 -37.17
N VAL A 207 -5.54 -2.70 -37.75
CA VAL A 207 -5.32 -4.08 -37.29
C VAL A 207 -4.44 -4.23 -36.04
N VAL A 208 -5.04 -4.82 -34.99
CA VAL A 208 -4.34 -5.34 -33.81
C VAL A 208 -3.35 -6.42 -34.26
N ASN A 209 -2.05 -6.16 -34.19
CA ASN A 209 -1.03 -7.19 -34.31
C ASN A 209 -0.57 -7.61 -32.91
N THR A 210 -0.89 -8.84 -32.55
CA THR A 210 -0.85 -9.44 -31.20
C THR A 210 0.49 -10.12 -30.88
N THR A 211 1.62 -9.46 -31.10
CA THR A 211 2.92 -10.07 -30.74
C THR A 211 3.76 -9.18 -29.84
N CYS A 212 4.16 -9.76 -28.70
CA CYS A 212 5.05 -9.16 -27.72
C CYS A 212 6.47 -9.08 -28.31
N PRO A 213 7.18 -7.94 -28.21
CA PRO A 213 8.55 -7.86 -28.69
C PRO A 213 9.50 -8.73 -27.85
N PRO A 214 10.54 -9.33 -28.46
CA PRO A 214 11.50 -10.18 -27.75
C PRO A 214 12.27 -9.36 -26.70
N GLN A 215 12.36 -9.89 -25.48
CA GLN A 215 13.03 -9.27 -24.34
C GLN A 215 14.56 -9.33 -24.50
N PRO A 216 15.33 -8.29 -24.12
CA PRO A 216 16.77 -8.39 -23.95
C PRO A 216 17.13 -9.23 -22.71
N PRO A 217 18.31 -9.87 -22.68
CA PRO A 217 18.75 -10.66 -21.54
C PRO A 217 19.34 -9.77 -20.43
N ASP A 218 19.01 -10.15 -19.19
CA ASP A 218 19.74 -9.91 -17.95
C ASP A 218 19.80 -8.48 -17.37
N ASP A 219 18.73 -8.09 -16.65
CA ASP A 219 18.87 -7.24 -15.47
C ASP A 219 18.86 -8.13 -14.22
N LEU A 220 20.06 -8.45 -13.75
CA LEU A 220 20.33 -9.17 -12.50
C LEU A 220 19.95 -8.29 -11.30
N TRP A 221 18.75 -8.52 -10.74
CA TRP A 221 18.40 -7.99 -9.41
C TRP A 221 18.83 -8.99 -8.33
N VAL A 222 19.72 -8.55 -7.44
CA VAL A 222 20.13 -9.32 -6.26
C VAL A 222 19.11 -9.05 -5.16
N ILE A 223 18.00 -9.78 -5.15
CA ILE A 223 17.33 -10.05 -3.88
C ILE A 223 18.29 -10.94 -3.08
N SER A 224 19.03 -10.35 -2.13
CA SER A 224 19.97 -11.12 -1.32
C SER A 224 19.20 -12.11 -0.43
N GLY A 225 19.62 -13.38 -0.42
CA GLY A 225 19.02 -14.40 0.44
C GLY A 225 17.99 -15.31 -0.25
N LEU A 226 17.88 -15.29 -1.58
CA LEU A 226 17.05 -16.27 -2.29
C LEU A 226 17.54 -17.71 -2.04
N GLY A 227 16.78 -18.45 -1.24
CA GLY A 227 16.99 -19.88 -1.00
C GLY A 227 16.53 -20.72 -2.20
N ALA A 228 17.05 -21.94 -2.33
CA ALA A 228 16.84 -22.83 -3.49
C ALA A 228 15.36 -23.17 -3.83
N ASN A 229 14.40 -22.83 -2.96
CA ASN A 229 12.97 -23.11 -3.12
C ASN A 229 12.09 -21.85 -3.25
N GLN A 230 12.67 -20.64 -3.30
CA GLN A 230 11.91 -19.40 -3.44
C GLN A 230 11.79 -19.04 -4.94
N GLN A 231 10.56 -18.99 -5.46
CA GLN A 231 10.27 -18.58 -6.84
C GLN A 231 9.49 -17.28 -6.84
N LEU A 232 10.05 -16.24 -7.47
CA LEU A 232 9.32 -15.02 -7.84
C LEU A 232 8.32 -15.38 -8.95
N TYR A 233 7.05 -15.57 -8.59
CA TYR A 233 6.00 -15.82 -9.57
C TYR A 233 5.48 -14.49 -10.12
N CYS A 234 6.01 -14.07 -11.28
CA CYS A 234 5.38 -13.06 -12.13
C CYS A 234 4.17 -13.73 -12.82
N GLY A 235 3.05 -13.81 -12.12
CA GLY A 235 1.81 -14.43 -12.60
C GLY A 235 1.36 -13.81 -13.93
N HIS A 236 1.33 -14.61 -14.99
CA HIS A 236 0.84 -14.24 -16.30
C HIS A 236 -0.67 -14.11 -16.28
N SER A 237 -1.19 -12.90 -16.43
CA SER A 237 -2.55 -12.65 -16.93
C SER A 237 -2.64 -11.21 -17.42
N CYS A 238 -2.21 -10.98 -18.67
CA CYS A 238 -2.77 -9.89 -19.46
C CYS A 238 -4.26 -10.20 -19.69
N CYS A 239 -5.11 -9.94 -18.71
CA CYS A 239 -6.55 -10.02 -18.88
C CYS A 239 -7.06 -8.65 -19.33
N PRO A 240 -7.66 -8.53 -20.53
CA PRO A 240 -8.32 -7.31 -20.92
C PRO A 240 -9.56 -7.12 -20.03
N LEU A 241 -9.60 -6.03 -19.27
CA LEU A 241 -10.84 -5.50 -18.75
C LEU A 241 -11.65 -4.97 -19.93
N THR A 242 -12.47 -5.82 -20.55
CA THR A 242 -13.56 -5.37 -21.42
C THR A 242 -14.87 -5.84 -20.84
N GLY A 243 -15.40 -5.04 -19.92
CA GLY A 243 -16.84 -4.85 -19.84
C GLY A 243 -17.25 -3.93 -20.98
N ALA A 244 -17.87 -4.48 -22.02
CA ALA A 244 -18.68 -3.71 -22.96
C ALA A 244 -19.70 -4.62 -23.64
N LEU A 245 -20.95 -4.48 -23.20
CA LEU A 245 -22.17 -4.52 -24.00
C LEU A 245 -22.38 -5.70 -24.94
N ARG A 246 -23.35 -6.53 -24.57
CA ARG A 246 -24.13 -7.39 -25.47
C ARG A 246 -25.01 -6.49 -26.37
N PRO A 247 -24.99 -6.68 -27.70
CA PRO A 247 -26.26 -6.61 -28.44
C PRO A 247 -26.31 -7.52 -29.69
N PRO A 248 -27.49 -7.68 -30.32
CA PRO A 248 -28.77 -8.12 -29.78
C PRO A 248 -28.83 -9.64 -29.54
#